data_AF-A0A1M5VJT4-F1
#
_entry.id   AF-A0A1M5VJT4-F1
#
_cell.length_a   1.000
_cell.length_b   1.000
_cell.length_c   1.000
_cell.angle_alpha   90.00
_cell.angle_beta   90.00
_cell.angle_gamma   90.00
#
_symmetry.space_group_name_H-M   'P 1'
#
loop_
_entity.id
_entity.type
_entity.pdbx_description
1 polymer ?
#
loop_
_entity_poly.entity_id
_entity_poly.type
_entity_poly.pdbx_seq_one_letter_code
_entity_poly.pdbx_strand_id
1 'polypeptide(L)' 'MFFGIREMLKHIFGIYLLLAIVFICLCIFLVDIPRLKKDKFKREANMAKCIGIFYIVVSPILYILFRQ' A
#
# COMPACT_ATOMS: atom_id res chain seq x y z
N MET A 1 -22.46 8.93 15.71
CA MET A 1 -21.26 9.44 15.01
C MET A 1 -20.43 8.33 14.36
N PHE A 2 -20.22 7.18 15.02
CA PHE A 2 -19.44 6.05 14.47
C PHE A 2 -19.99 5.40 13.18
N PHE A 3 -21.32 5.37 13.00
CA PHE A 3 -21.94 4.75 11.83
C PHE A 3 -21.62 5.47 10.50
N GLY A 4 -21.57 6.80 10.51
CA GLY A 4 -21.30 7.58 9.28
C GLY A 4 -19.86 7.44 8.79
N ILE A 5 -18.90 7.29 9.70
CA ILE A 5 -17.47 7.16 9.38
C ILE A 5 -17.20 5.79 8.74
N ARG A 6 -17.84 4.73 9.25
CA ARG A 6 -17.69 3.38 8.69
C ARG A 6 -18.17 3.29 7.25
N GLU A 7 -19.27 3.99 6.92
CA GLU A 7 -19.83 3.98 5.57
C GLU A 7 -19.06 4.83 4.58
N MET A 8 -18.50 5.96 5.03
CA MET A 8 -17.49 6.67 4.25
C MET A 8 -16.24 5.80 3.99
N LEU A 9 -15.74 5.11 5.02
CA LEU A 9 -14.58 4.22 4.88
C LEU A 9 -14.85 3.05 3.95
N LYS A 10 -16.06 2.45 3.96
CA LYS A 10 -16.47 1.42 2.99
C LYS A 10 -16.42 1.92 1.55
N HIS A 11 -16.82 3.16 1.32
CA HIS A 11 -16.81 3.74 -0.02
C HIS A 11 -15.39 4.08 -0.50
N ILE A 12 -14.50 4.48 0.42
CA ILE A 12 -13.09 4.78 0.13
C ILE A 12 -12.28 3.48 -0.04
N PHE A 13 -12.48 2.47 0.82
CA PHE A 13 -11.86 1.14 0.73
C PHE A 13 -12.55 0.23 -0.31
N GLY A 14 -12.85 0.80 -1.48
CA GLY A 14 -13.33 0.06 -2.62
C GLY A 14 -12.22 -0.71 -3.35
N ILE A 15 -12.64 -1.53 -4.32
CA ILE A 15 -11.73 -2.30 -5.19
C ILE A 15 -10.70 -1.40 -5.91
N TYR A 16 -11.07 -0.15 -6.21
CA TYR A 16 -10.22 0.84 -6.86
C TYR A 16 -9.05 1.29 -5.98
N LEU A 17 -9.28 1.50 -4.68
CA LEU A 17 -8.20 1.83 -3.73
C LEU A 17 -7.22 0.65 -3.62
N LEU A 18 -7.75 -0.56 -3.59
CA LEU A 18 -6.92 -1.77 -3.51
C LEU A 18 -6.04 -1.94 -4.75
N LEU A 19 -6.62 -1.73 -5.94
CA LEU A 19 -5.88 -1.67 -7.21
C LEU A 19 -4.82 -0.57 -7.20
N ALA A 20 -5.13 0.62 -6.69
CA ALA A 20 -4.18 1.72 -6.58
C ALA A 20 -3.01 1.36 -5.63
N ILE A 21 -3.29 0.73 -4.49
CA ILE A 21 -2.24 0.30 -3.55
C ILE A 21 -1.35 -0.78 -4.18
N VAL A 22 -1.93 -1.76 -4.87
CA VAL A 22 -1.16 -2.79 -5.60
C VAL A 22 -0.26 -2.13 -6.65
N PHE A 23 -0.78 -1.15 -7.40
CA PHE A 23 -0.01 -0.40 -8.39
C PHE A 23 1.15 0.38 -7.75
N ILE A 24 0.91 1.07 -6.64
CA ILE A 24 1.95 1.78 -5.88
C ILE A 24 3.03 0.80 -5.41
N CYS A 25 2.65 -0.35 -4.85
CA CYS A 25 3.59 -1.38 -4.43
C CYS A 25 4.42 -1.90 -5.62
N LEU A 26 3.82 -2.13 -6.77
CA LEU A 26 4.53 -2.49 -8.00
C LEU A 26 5.55 -1.40 -8.40
N CYS A 27 5.17 -0.13 -8.36
CA CYS A 27 6.08 0.99 -8.65
C CYS A 27 7.26 1.03 -7.66
N ILE A 28 7.01 0.87 -6.37
CA ILE A 28 8.07 0.84 -5.35
C ILE A 28 9.06 -0.29 -5.67
N PHE A 29 8.56 -1.49 -5.99
CA PHE A 29 9.39 -2.65 -6.24
C PHE A 29 10.15 -2.60 -7.56
N LEU A 30 9.53 -2.13 -8.63
CA LEU A 30 10.08 -2.13 -9.99
C LEU A 30 10.86 -0.88 -10.34
N VAL A 31 10.57 0.26 -9.71
CA VAL A 31 11.19 1.56 -10.02
C VAL A 31 12.07 2.02 -8.87
N ASP A 32 11.50 2.21 -7.68
CA ASP A 32 12.22 2.87 -6.58
C ASP A 32 13.35 2.00 -6.02
N ILE A 33 13.09 0.72 -5.72
CA ILE A 33 14.12 -0.19 -5.20
C ILE A 33 15.32 -0.32 -6.15
N PRO A 34 15.15 -0.63 -7.46
CA PRO A 34 16.29 -0.73 -8.37
C PRO A 34 16.98 0.61 -8.59
N ARG A 35 16.23 1.73 -8.64
CA ARG A 35 16.81 3.07 -8.72
C ARG A 35 17.69 3.40 -7.52
N LEU A 36 17.17 3.22 -6.30
CA LEU A 36 17.91 3.45 -5.05
C LEU A 36 19.13 2.53 -4.93
N LYS A 37 19.02 1.26 -5.39
CA LYS A 37 20.17 0.35 -5.45
C LYS A 37 21.23 0.83 -6.43
N LYS A 38 20.83 1.36 -7.60
CA LYS A 38 21.75 1.92 -8.61
C LYS A 38 22.51 3.13 -8.07
N ASP A 39 21.83 3.97 -7.29
CA ASP A 39 22.41 5.15 -6.65
C ASP A 39 23.20 4.84 -5.35
N LYS A 40 23.42 3.55 -5.04
CA LYS A 40 24.11 3.02 -3.84
C LYS A 40 23.42 3.34 -2.50
N PHE A 41 22.17 3.81 -2.52
CA PHE A 41 21.29 4.08 -1.38
C PHE A 41 20.66 2.78 -0.85
N LYS A 42 21.49 1.89 -0.29
CA LYS A 42 21.07 0.55 0.17
C LYS A 42 20.10 0.60 1.36
N ARG A 43 20.23 1.59 2.26
CA ARG A 43 19.36 1.75 3.43
C ARG A 43 17.96 2.16 3.01
N GLU A 44 17.88 3.18 2.15
CA GLU A 44 16.63 3.70 1.61
C GLU A 44 15.92 2.64 0.76
N ALA A 45 16.65 1.90 -0.06
CA ALA A 45 16.09 0.78 -0.84
C ALA A 45 15.45 -0.28 0.08
N ASN A 46 16.06 -0.55 1.24
CA ASN A 46 15.51 -1.52 2.18
C ASN A 46 14.29 -0.98 2.93
N MET A 47 14.27 0.32 3.25
CA MET A 47 13.07 0.99 3.80
C MET A 47 11.92 0.97 2.79
N ALA A 48 12.17 1.33 1.52
CA ALA A 48 11.18 1.28 0.45
C ALA A 48 10.62 -0.14 0.28
N LYS A 49 11.48 -1.16 0.31
CA LYS A 49 11.05 -2.57 0.30
C LYS A 49 10.15 -2.90 1.48
N CYS A 50 10.50 -2.46 2.69
CA CYS A 50 9.71 -2.69 3.89
C CYS A 50 8.33 -2.03 3.79
N ILE A 51 8.28 -0.78 3.31
CA ILE A 51 7.04 -0.04 3.06
C ILE A 51 6.17 -0.77 2.03
N GLY A 52 6.75 -1.22 0.91
CA GLY A 52 6.02 -1.96 -0.12
C GLY A 52 5.41 -3.27 0.41
N ILE A 53 6.17 -4.04 1.21
CA ILE A 53 5.67 -5.28 1.84
C ILE A 53 4.56 -4.95 2.85
N PHE A 54 4.75 -3.94 3.67
CA PHE A 54 3.77 -3.52 4.66
C PHE A 54 2.44 -3.17 3.99
N TYR A 55 2.45 -2.39 2.90
CA TYR A 55 1.24 -2.07 2.15
C TYR A 55 0.60 -3.29 1.48
N ILE A 56 1.39 -4.22 0.92
CA ILE A 56 0.87 -5.47 0.34
C ILE A 56 0.13 -6.33 1.38
N VAL A 57 0.59 -6.35 2.63
CA VAL A 57 -0.01 -7.17 3.69
C VAL A 57 -1.17 -6.44 4.37
N VAL A 58 -0.98 -5.17 4.71
CA VAL A 58 -1.96 -4.39 5.48
C VAL A 58 -3.18 -4.02 4.62
N SER A 59 -3.00 -3.72 3.34
CA SER A 59 -4.10 -3.37 2.45
C SER A 59 -5.21 -4.44 2.34
N PRO A 60 -4.92 -5.72 2.05
CA PRO A 60 -5.94 -6.76 2.01
C PRO A 60 -6.56 -7.03 3.40
N ILE A 61 -5.78 -6.93 4.48
CA ILE A 61 -6.30 -7.06 5.85
C ILE A 61 -7.34 -5.96 6.13
N LEU A 62 -7.01 -4.71 5.83
CA LEU A 62 -7.92 -3.58 5.98
C LEU A 62 -9.15 -3.75 5.08
N TYR A 63 -8.98 -4.18 3.83
CA TYR A 63 -10.10 -4.39 2.92
C TYR A 63 -11.08 -5.44 3.46
N ILE A 64 -10.61 -6.55 4.03
CA ILE A 64 -11.47 -7.57 4.62
C ILE A 64 -12.19 -7.01 5.86
N LEU A 65 -11.48 -6.31 6.74
CA LEU A 65 -12.03 -5.74 7.98
C LEU A 65 -13.10 -4.67 7.73
N PHE A 66 -12.88 -3.80 6.75
CA PHE A 66 -13.77 -2.66 6.48
C PHE A 66 -14.90 -2.99 5.50
N ARG A 67 -14.76 -4.02 4.66
CA ARG A 67 -15.82 -4.40 3.71
C ARG A 67 -16.94 -5.22 4.37
N GLN A 68 -16.67 -5.96 5.44
CA GLN A 68 -17.72 -6.45 6.36
C GLN A 68 -18.48 -5.25 6.94
#